data_AF-A0A9P9XXF7-F1
#
_entry.id   AF-A0A9P9XXF7-F1
#
_cell.length_a   1.000
_cell.length_b   1.000
_cell.length_c   1.000
_cell.angle_alpha   90.00
_cell.angle_beta   90.00
_cell.angle_gamma   90.00
#
_symmetry.space_group_name_H-M   'P 1'
#
loop_
_entity.id
_entity.type
_entity.pdbx_description
1 polymer ?
#
loop_
_entity_poly.entity_id
_entity_poly.type
_entity_poly.pdbx_seq_one_letter_code
_entity_poly.pdbx_strand_id
1 'polypeptide(L)'
;MLGKANEHVAAMEKPPPKSWSLRRKLIVTVVAIVAVVALAVGLGVGLTRGGGSDDDGGDDDQNSGGGGGGDDTDGVPEDGPDRDETWKPKVGDSWQIILKYPLDLQSTDDINPDVAVYDLDLYDNDKETFRMLQDAGKKVICYFSAGSWENWRDDKDDWDEADLGDELDGWPDERWANVSSPGVRDIIKGRIELAWRKGCDAIDPDNVDGYNNENGLGLTADDAVDFMRFMAEEAQSHKMAIGLKNAGEIIPDVIDFIDFSVNEQCVEYAECDTFADFVDADKPVFNIEYPSGAPDKVTAKVSGEICSTEGDATGSEGFSKVIKKMILDGWVEYCDGKTYTSKVQD
;
A
#
# COMPACT_ATOMS: atom_id res chain seq x y z
N MET A 1 47.86 -30.94 27.68
CA MET A 1 47.34 -31.67 26.49
C MET A 1 45.89 -31.26 26.31
N LEU A 2 45.58 -30.76 25.11
CA LEU A 2 44.29 -30.23 24.69
C LEU A 2 43.21 -31.33 24.68
N GLY A 3 42.00 -31.00 25.14
CA GLY A 3 40.80 -31.83 24.98
C GLY A 3 39.58 -30.91 24.91
N LYS A 4 39.02 -30.79 23.71
CA LYS A 4 37.93 -29.90 23.31
C LYS A 4 36.61 -30.24 24.04
N ALA A 5 35.89 -29.23 24.49
CA ALA A 5 34.47 -29.32 24.80
C ALA A 5 33.67 -29.33 23.49
N ASN A 6 32.73 -30.28 23.37
CA ASN A 6 31.82 -30.40 22.25
C ASN A 6 30.43 -29.98 22.78
N GLU A 7 29.98 -28.77 22.43
CA GLU A 7 28.59 -28.35 22.64
C GLU A 7 27.75 -28.92 21.49
N HIS A 8 26.80 -29.79 21.83
CA HIS A 8 25.73 -30.19 20.92
C HIS A 8 24.55 -29.25 21.14
N VAL A 9 24.38 -28.29 20.23
CA VAL A 9 23.12 -27.56 20.06
C VAL A 9 22.16 -28.50 19.33
N ALA A 10 21.08 -28.91 19.99
CA ALA A 10 19.98 -29.61 19.35
C ALA A 10 19.15 -28.58 18.57
N ALA A 11 19.07 -28.75 17.25
CA ALA A 11 18.15 -28.00 16.41
C ALA A 11 16.71 -28.37 16.82
N MET A 12 15.91 -27.39 17.21
CA MET A 12 14.46 -27.54 17.34
C MET A 12 13.87 -27.58 15.92
N GLU A 13 13.28 -28.71 15.53
CA GLU A 13 12.49 -28.81 14.29
C GLU A 13 11.23 -27.94 14.42
N LYS A 14 11.04 -27.00 13.46
CA LYS A 14 9.82 -26.20 13.32
C LYS A 14 8.63 -27.13 13.01
N PRO A 15 7.45 -26.95 13.63
CA PRO A 15 6.26 -27.72 13.27
C PRO A 15 5.82 -27.41 11.83
N PRO A 16 5.20 -28.37 11.12
CA PRO A 16 4.75 -28.16 9.74
C PRO A 16 3.65 -27.10 9.65
N PRO A 17 3.58 -26.32 8.56
CA PRO A 17 2.55 -25.31 8.36
C PRO A 17 1.15 -25.93 8.40
N LYS A 18 0.22 -25.29 9.10
CA LYS A 18 -1.17 -25.74 9.18
C LYS A 18 -1.85 -25.50 7.84
N SER A 19 -2.13 -26.57 7.10
CA SER A 19 -2.97 -26.52 5.90
C SER A 19 -4.35 -25.96 6.21
N TRP A 20 -4.83 -25.03 5.38
CA TRP A 20 -6.11 -24.36 5.55
C TRP A 20 -7.31 -25.29 5.58
N SER A 21 -8.34 -24.90 6.34
CA SER A 21 -9.62 -25.61 6.36
C SER A 21 -10.39 -25.41 5.05
N LEU A 22 -11.16 -26.42 4.63
CA LEU A 22 -12.01 -26.38 3.43
C LEU A 22 -12.98 -25.17 3.38
N ARG A 23 -13.30 -24.56 4.52
CA ARG A 23 -14.13 -23.34 4.59
C ARG A 23 -13.40 -22.11 4.05
N ARG A 24 -12.08 -21.97 4.29
CA ARG A 24 -11.26 -20.87 3.72
C ARG A 24 -11.25 -20.94 2.19
N LYS A 25 -11.03 -22.13 1.61
CA LYS A 25 -11.03 -22.33 0.15
C LYS A 25 -12.38 -22.03 -0.53
N LEU A 26 -13.50 -22.22 0.17
CA LEU A 26 -14.84 -22.05 -0.39
C LEU A 26 -15.35 -20.61 -0.35
N ILE A 27 -14.80 -19.76 0.52
CA ILE A 27 -15.24 -18.38 0.70
C ILE A 27 -14.52 -17.44 -0.28
N VAL A 28 -13.22 -17.64 -0.50
CA VAL A 28 -12.43 -16.87 -1.49
C VAL A 28 -13.06 -16.96 -2.90
N THR A 29 -13.50 -18.15 -3.31
CA THR A 29 -14.16 -18.37 -4.62
C THR A 29 -15.50 -17.63 -4.77
N VAL A 30 -16.25 -17.37 -3.70
CA VAL A 30 -17.54 -16.65 -3.77
C VAL A 30 -17.32 -15.13 -3.82
N VAL A 31 -16.25 -14.64 -3.22
CA VAL A 31 -15.86 -13.21 -3.22
C VAL A 31 -15.34 -12.79 -4.60
N ALA A 32 -14.53 -13.63 -5.26
CA ALA A 32 -14.01 -13.39 -6.62
C ALA A 32 -15.11 -13.16 -7.68
N ILE A 33 -16.26 -13.85 -7.56
CA ILE A 33 -17.36 -13.75 -8.55
C ILE A 33 -18.07 -12.39 -8.51
N VAL A 34 -18.09 -11.71 -7.37
CA VAL A 34 -18.78 -10.41 -7.22
C VAL A 34 -17.93 -9.25 -7.74
N ALA A 35 -16.60 -9.34 -7.65
CA ALA A 35 -15.68 -8.32 -8.14
C ALA A 35 -15.65 -8.22 -9.68
N VAL A 36 -15.72 -9.35 -10.39
CA VAL A 36 -15.70 -9.40 -11.87
C VAL A 36 -16.85 -8.60 -12.51
N VAL A 37 -18.00 -8.46 -11.84
CA VAL A 37 -19.15 -7.72 -12.37
C VAL A 37 -18.97 -6.19 -12.26
N ALA A 38 -18.17 -5.70 -11.32
CA ALA A 38 -17.93 -4.27 -11.14
C ALA A 38 -16.89 -3.71 -12.11
N LEU A 39 -15.85 -4.49 -12.45
CA LEU A 39 -14.78 -4.06 -13.37
C LEU A 39 -15.23 -4.03 -14.85
N ALA A 40 -16.14 -4.90 -15.25
CA ALA A 40 -16.60 -4.99 -16.65
C ALA A 40 -17.42 -3.77 -17.14
N VAL A 41 -17.84 -2.85 -16.25
CA VAL A 41 -18.68 -1.70 -16.62
C VAL A 41 -17.86 -0.40 -16.82
N GLY A 42 -16.60 -0.34 -16.36
CA GLY A 42 -15.75 0.86 -16.40
C GLY A 42 -14.96 1.10 -17.70
N LEU A 43 -14.88 0.14 -18.62
CA LEU A 43 -13.98 0.21 -19.78
C LEU A 43 -14.64 0.69 -21.10
N GLY A 44 -15.78 1.39 -21.01
CA GLY A 44 -16.54 1.81 -22.19
C GLY A 44 -16.69 3.31 -22.33
N VAL A 45 -15.89 3.92 -23.21
CA VAL A 45 -16.11 5.18 -23.97
C VAL A 45 -15.14 6.31 -23.62
N GLY A 46 -14.09 6.47 -24.43
CA GLY A 46 -13.19 7.63 -24.37
C GLY A 46 -12.22 7.78 -25.53
N LEU A 47 -12.60 7.41 -26.77
CA LEU A 47 -11.79 7.67 -27.97
C LEU A 47 -12.36 8.86 -28.77
N THR A 48 -11.41 9.70 -29.22
CA THR A 48 -11.48 10.69 -30.30
C THR A 48 -11.94 12.12 -29.98
N ARG A 49 -10.98 13.05 -29.97
CA ARG A 49 -11.04 14.25 -30.83
C ARG A 49 -9.66 14.88 -31.05
N GLY A 50 -9.03 14.50 -32.16
CA GLY A 50 -7.97 15.30 -32.78
C GLY A 50 -8.58 16.45 -33.58
N GLY A 51 -7.97 17.63 -33.50
CA GLY A 51 -8.25 18.78 -34.35
C GLY A 51 -7.01 19.67 -34.41
N GLY A 52 -6.34 19.69 -35.56
CA GLY A 52 -5.10 20.44 -35.78
C GLY A 52 -5.30 21.91 -36.13
N SER A 53 -4.20 22.67 -36.11
CA SER A 53 -3.54 23.23 -37.31
C SER A 53 -2.75 24.52 -37.01
N ASP A 54 -1.47 24.45 -37.38
CA ASP A 54 -0.66 25.41 -38.17
C ASP A 54 0.00 26.65 -37.51
N ASP A 55 1.34 26.60 -37.57
CA ASP A 55 2.34 27.61 -38.01
C ASP A 55 2.27 29.08 -37.53
N ASP A 56 3.36 29.59 -36.94
CA ASP A 56 4.39 30.36 -37.68
C ASP A 56 5.55 30.81 -36.76
N GLY A 57 6.75 30.91 -37.34
CA GLY A 57 8.03 31.14 -36.64
C GLY A 57 8.43 32.59 -36.33
N GLY A 58 9.64 32.74 -35.78
CA GLY A 58 10.33 34.02 -35.62
C GLY A 58 11.51 33.96 -34.63
N ASP A 59 12.72 34.11 -35.18
CA ASP A 59 14.02 34.12 -34.50
C ASP A 59 14.32 35.40 -33.68
N ASP A 60 15.35 35.24 -32.82
CA ASP A 60 16.45 36.17 -32.46
C ASP A 60 16.45 37.06 -31.18
N ASP A 61 17.59 36.91 -30.49
CA ASP A 61 18.46 37.88 -29.81
C ASP A 61 18.36 38.22 -28.29
N GLN A 62 19.31 37.63 -27.56
CA GLN A 62 20.37 38.22 -26.71
C GLN A 62 20.09 39.33 -25.65
N ASN A 63 20.52 39.00 -24.42
CA ASN A 63 21.49 39.73 -23.55
C ASN A 63 21.00 40.31 -22.20
N SER A 64 21.62 39.75 -21.15
CA SER A 64 22.09 40.28 -19.84
C SER A 64 21.41 41.45 -19.12
N GLY A 65 21.12 41.23 -17.84
CA GLY A 65 21.05 42.29 -16.82
C GLY A 65 20.44 41.81 -15.51
N GLY A 66 21.25 41.71 -14.45
CA GLY A 66 20.84 41.16 -13.15
C GLY A 66 19.99 42.07 -12.27
N GLY A 67 19.59 41.51 -11.13
CA GLY A 67 18.91 42.21 -10.05
C GLY A 67 18.04 41.24 -9.26
N GLY A 68 18.32 41.10 -7.96
CA GLY A 68 17.66 40.12 -7.10
C GLY A 68 16.19 40.41 -6.85
N GLY A 69 15.51 39.34 -6.44
CA GLY A 69 14.14 39.33 -5.93
C GLY A 69 13.86 37.90 -5.55
N GLY A 70 13.69 37.64 -4.26
CA GLY A 70 13.20 36.35 -3.79
C GLY A 70 11.87 36.08 -4.46
N ASP A 71 11.79 34.93 -5.10
CA ASP A 71 10.55 34.32 -5.53
C ASP A 71 10.58 32.93 -4.89
N ASP A 72 9.97 32.84 -3.72
CA ASP A 72 9.57 31.57 -3.10
C ASP A 72 8.49 31.00 -4.02
N THR A 73 8.89 30.41 -5.14
CA THR A 73 8.02 29.49 -5.87
C THR A 73 8.11 28.17 -5.12
N ASP A 74 7.05 27.89 -4.35
CA ASP A 74 6.74 26.63 -3.66
C ASP A 74 6.61 25.46 -4.66
N GLY A 75 7.70 25.15 -5.37
CA GLY A 75 7.84 24.00 -6.24
C GLY A 75 8.65 22.95 -5.50
N VAL A 76 8.02 21.82 -5.18
CA VAL A 76 8.75 20.64 -4.68
C VAL A 76 9.81 20.29 -5.74
N PRO A 77 11.09 20.09 -5.36
CA PRO A 77 12.16 19.85 -6.32
C PRO A 77 11.81 18.74 -7.31
N GLU A 78 12.27 18.87 -8.57
CA GLU A 78 12.15 17.79 -9.56
C GLU A 78 12.77 16.47 -9.02
N ASP A 79 13.76 16.62 -8.14
CA ASP A 79 14.48 15.55 -7.45
C ASP A 79 13.86 15.19 -6.07
N GLY A 80 12.55 15.23 -5.90
CA GLY A 80 11.87 14.85 -4.64
C GLY A 80 12.15 15.76 -3.42
N PRO A 81 11.55 15.47 -2.25
CA PRO A 81 11.82 16.22 -1.03
C PRO A 81 13.16 15.83 -0.42
N ASP A 82 13.92 16.84 0.03
CA ASP A 82 15.11 16.66 0.85
C ASP A 82 14.68 16.52 2.32
N ARG A 83 14.86 15.34 2.90
CA ARG A 83 14.45 15.01 4.28
C ARG A 83 15.68 14.69 5.11
N ASP A 84 15.74 15.25 6.31
CA ASP A 84 16.81 14.94 7.27
C ASP A 84 16.58 13.58 7.97
N GLU A 85 15.32 13.17 8.12
CA GLU A 85 14.93 11.96 8.83
C GLU A 85 13.74 11.24 8.18
N THR A 86 13.69 9.93 8.39
CA THR A 86 12.55 9.08 8.03
C THR A 86 11.41 9.32 9.00
N TRP A 87 10.21 9.53 8.48
CA TRP A 87 9.00 9.61 9.31
C TRP A 87 8.79 8.31 10.09
N LYS A 88 8.48 8.43 11.39
CA LYS A 88 8.09 7.30 12.23
C LYS A 88 6.60 7.41 12.56
N PRO A 89 5.73 6.59 11.96
CA PRO A 89 4.31 6.57 12.28
C PRO A 89 4.10 6.07 13.71
N LYS A 90 3.01 6.48 14.37
CA LYS A 90 2.74 6.17 15.78
C LYS A 90 1.53 5.27 15.93
N VAL A 91 1.57 4.39 16.93
CA VAL A 91 0.41 3.60 17.36
C VAL A 91 -0.81 4.53 17.56
N GLY A 92 -1.91 4.19 16.90
CA GLY A 92 -3.16 4.96 16.97
C GLY A 92 -3.25 6.19 16.05
N ASP A 93 -2.27 6.42 15.17
CA ASP A 93 -2.40 7.45 14.12
C ASP A 93 -3.68 7.21 13.31
N SER A 94 -4.55 8.21 13.23
CA SER A 94 -5.79 8.11 12.45
C SER A 94 -5.47 8.17 10.96
N TRP A 95 -6.24 7.43 10.14
CA TRP A 95 -5.91 7.28 8.73
C TRP A 95 -7.12 7.14 7.82
N GLN A 96 -6.88 7.31 6.53
CA GLN A 96 -7.79 7.04 5.43
C GLN A 96 -7.00 6.35 4.31
N ILE A 97 -7.64 5.43 3.60
CA ILE A 97 -7.09 4.76 2.41
C ILE A 97 -8.05 4.91 1.23
N ILE A 98 -7.54 5.34 0.08
CA ILE A 98 -8.33 5.52 -1.16
C ILE A 98 -7.45 5.10 -2.34
N LEU A 99 -7.76 3.94 -2.93
CA LEU A 99 -6.96 3.37 -4.02
C LEU A 99 -7.69 3.37 -5.36
N LYS A 100 -9.01 3.52 -5.36
CA LYS A 100 -9.79 3.34 -6.60
C LYS A 100 -9.83 4.54 -7.52
N TYR A 101 -9.76 5.73 -6.94
CA TYR A 101 -9.91 6.99 -7.64
C TYR A 101 -8.96 8.00 -7.02
N PRO A 102 -8.37 8.89 -7.83
CA PRO A 102 -7.54 9.95 -7.29
C PRO A 102 -8.39 10.91 -6.47
N LEU A 103 -7.77 11.46 -5.42
CA LEU A 103 -8.39 12.42 -4.54
C LEU A 103 -8.64 13.73 -5.31
N ASP A 104 -9.80 14.35 -5.12
CA ASP A 104 -10.12 15.65 -5.71
C ASP A 104 -9.99 16.75 -4.65
N LEU A 105 -8.83 17.39 -4.62
CA LEU A 105 -8.53 18.53 -3.75
C LEU A 105 -8.30 19.79 -4.57
N GLN A 106 -9.10 20.83 -4.32
CA GLN A 106 -8.88 22.17 -4.89
C GLN A 106 -8.25 23.12 -3.86
N SER A 107 -8.42 22.79 -2.57
CA SER A 107 -7.80 23.47 -1.42
C SER A 107 -7.64 22.53 -0.24
N THR A 108 -6.90 22.94 0.79
CA THR A 108 -6.78 22.16 2.03
C THR A 108 -8.11 22.04 2.79
N ASP A 109 -9.09 22.91 2.53
CA ASP A 109 -10.44 22.83 3.09
C ASP A 109 -11.27 21.66 2.52
N ASP A 110 -10.84 21.08 1.39
CA ASP A 110 -11.47 19.88 0.80
C ASP A 110 -11.04 18.59 1.49
N ILE A 111 -9.99 18.63 2.31
CA ILE A 111 -9.47 17.46 3.03
C ILE A 111 -10.50 17.00 4.05
N ASN A 112 -11.04 15.82 3.79
CA ASN A 112 -12.04 15.18 4.63
C ASN A 112 -11.88 13.67 4.48
N PRO A 113 -11.78 12.88 5.57
CA PRO A 113 -11.78 13.29 6.99
C PRO A 113 -10.49 13.97 7.47
N ASP A 114 -10.57 14.71 8.59
CA ASP A 114 -9.39 15.27 9.26
C ASP A 114 -8.63 14.16 10.03
N VAL A 115 -7.83 13.38 9.31
CA VAL A 115 -6.97 12.31 9.85
C VAL A 115 -5.49 12.68 9.81
N ALA A 116 -4.62 11.88 10.42
CA ALA A 116 -3.17 12.11 10.39
C ALA A 116 -2.53 11.61 9.09
N VAL A 117 -3.02 10.49 8.55
CA VAL A 117 -2.40 9.75 7.45
C VAL A 117 -3.39 9.50 6.30
N TYR A 118 -2.93 9.67 5.07
CA TYR A 118 -3.64 9.28 3.86
C TYR A 118 -2.80 8.27 3.08
N ASP A 119 -3.38 7.12 2.79
CA ASP A 119 -2.81 6.08 1.94
C ASP A 119 -3.51 6.09 0.58
N LEU A 120 -2.75 6.36 -0.48
CA LEU A 120 -3.26 6.71 -1.81
C LEU A 120 -2.49 5.96 -2.89
N ASP A 121 -3.16 5.62 -4.00
CA ASP A 121 -2.50 5.02 -5.15
C ASP A 121 -1.41 5.97 -5.71
N LEU A 122 -0.20 5.44 -5.85
CA LEU A 122 0.98 6.17 -6.32
C LEU A 122 0.81 6.77 -7.70
N TYR A 123 0.14 6.07 -8.62
CA TYR A 123 0.09 6.46 -10.03
C TYR A 123 -1.07 7.40 -10.30
N ASP A 124 -2.24 7.12 -9.74
CA ASP A 124 -3.47 7.87 -10.03
C ASP A 124 -3.43 9.29 -9.46
N ASN A 125 -2.75 9.50 -8.33
CA ASN A 125 -2.67 10.81 -7.69
C ASN A 125 -1.45 11.60 -8.17
N ASP A 126 -1.61 12.90 -8.36
CA ASP A 126 -0.52 13.80 -8.71
C ASP A 126 0.30 14.25 -7.48
N LYS A 127 1.47 14.82 -7.75
CA LYS A 127 2.39 15.32 -6.74
C LYS A 127 1.77 16.48 -5.96
N GLU A 128 0.96 17.29 -6.62
CA GLU A 128 0.25 18.43 -6.07
C GLU A 128 -0.75 18.01 -4.98
N THR A 129 -1.48 16.92 -5.19
CA THR A 129 -2.38 16.33 -4.19
C THR A 129 -1.62 15.94 -2.92
N PHE A 130 -0.49 15.25 -3.08
CA PHE A 130 0.33 14.84 -1.94
C PHE A 130 0.91 16.04 -1.19
N ARG A 131 1.38 17.06 -1.92
CA ARG A 131 1.85 18.32 -1.32
C ARG A 131 0.74 19.03 -0.55
N MET A 132 -0.48 19.12 -1.09
CA MET A 132 -1.60 19.76 -0.39
C MET A 132 -1.97 19.05 0.92
N LEU A 133 -1.90 17.71 0.94
CA LEU A 133 -2.05 16.94 2.18
C LEU A 133 -0.93 17.29 3.17
N GLN A 134 0.32 17.34 2.72
CA GLN A 134 1.47 17.64 3.58
C GLN A 134 1.47 19.09 4.11
N ASP A 135 1.05 20.06 3.28
CA ASP A 135 0.86 21.46 3.68
C ASP A 135 -0.23 21.60 4.76
N ALA A 136 -1.20 20.69 4.79
CA ALA A 136 -2.20 20.56 5.84
C ALA A 136 -1.72 19.72 7.05
N GLY A 137 -0.42 19.37 7.10
CA GLY A 137 0.18 18.61 8.19
C GLY A 137 -0.14 17.12 8.17
N LYS A 138 -0.60 16.58 7.04
CA LYS A 138 -0.88 15.16 6.85
C LYS A 138 0.37 14.41 6.42
N LYS A 139 0.35 13.09 6.61
CA LYS A 139 1.34 12.16 6.06
C LYS A 139 0.75 11.37 4.92
N VAL A 140 1.54 11.18 3.86
CA VAL A 140 1.12 10.46 2.66
C VAL A 140 1.88 9.14 2.56
N ILE A 141 1.12 8.05 2.60
CA ILE A 141 1.58 6.71 2.22
C ILE A 141 1.19 6.51 0.75
N CYS A 142 2.12 6.00 -0.05
CA CYS A 142 1.87 5.71 -1.45
C CYS A 142 1.80 4.20 -1.67
N TYR A 143 0.61 3.74 -2.03
CA TYR A 143 0.32 2.37 -2.41
C TYR A 143 0.86 2.07 -3.81
N PHE A 144 1.44 0.89 -3.98
CA PHE A 144 1.62 0.23 -5.28
C PHE A 144 1.74 -1.27 -5.05
N SER A 145 1.37 -2.09 -6.04
CA SER A 145 1.68 -3.52 -5.95
C SER A 145 3.16 -3.77 -6.18
N ALA A 146 3.82 -4.47 -5.26
CA ALA A 146 5.23 -4.83 -5.38
C ALA A 146 5.43 -6.29 -5.80
N GLY A 147 4.58 -7.18 -5.32
CA GLY A 147 4.67 -8.62 -5.58
C GLY A 147 3.77 -9.13 -6.71
N SER A 148 3.12 -8.24 -7.46
CA SER A 148 2.34 -8.61 -8.65
C SER A 148 2.57 -7.64 -9.81
N TRP A 149 2.30 -8.15 -11.02
CA TRP A 149 2.21 -7.40 -12.25
C TRP A 149 0.76 -7.03 -12.54
N GLU A 150 0.51 -5.76 -12.86
CA GLU A 150 -0.81 -5.20 -13.16
C GLU A 150 -0.87 -4.77 -14.63
N ASN A 151 -1.78 -5.34 -15.43
CA ASN A 151 -1.77 -5.15 -16.89
C ASN A 151 -2.15 -3.74 -17.39
N TRP A 152 -2.51 -2.85 -16.48
CA TRP A 152 -2.92 -1.47 -16.74
C TRP A 152 -1.87 -0.43 -16.35
N ARG A 153 -0.76 -0.81 -15.70
CA ARG A 153 0.31 0.14 -15.33
C ARG A 153 1.17 0.49 -16.53
N ASP A 154 1.72 1.71 -16.52
CA ASP A 154 2.55 2.22 -17.62
C ASP A 154 3.85 1.41 -17.80
N ASP A 155 4.37 0.81 -16.73
CA ASP A 155 5.59 -0.01 -16.72
C ASP A 155 5.34 -1.49 -17.02
N LYS A 156 4.10 -1.89 -17.37
CA LYS A 156 3.73 -3.30 -17.61
C LYS A 156 4.59 -3.99 -18.68
N ASP A 157 5.10 -3.24 -19.64
CA ASP A 157 5.88 -3.74 -20.78
C ASP A 157 7.38 -3.90 -20.44
N ASP A 158 7.82 -3.44 -19.26
CA ASP A 158 9.19 -3.62 -18.76
C ASP A 158 9.39 -4.98 -18.06
N TRP A 159 8.30 -5.70 -17.79
CA TRP A 159 8.33 -7.01 -17.14
C TRP A 159 8.65 -8.13 -18.12
N ASP A 160 9.61 -8.97 -17.76
CA ASP A 160 9.87 -10.21 -18.50
C ASP A 160 8.76 -11.24 -18.21
N GLU A 161 8.18 -11.83 -19.26
CA GLU A 161 7.15 -12.88 -19.14
C GLU A 161 7.61 -14.07 -18.27
N ALA A 162 8.93 -14.32 -18.21
CA ALA A 162 9.52 -15.38 -17.39
C ALA A 162 9.45 -15.09 -15.88
N ASP A 163 9.23 -13.83 -15.49
CA ASP A 163 9.07 -13.41 -14.10
C ASP A 163 7.60 -13.39 -13.66
N LEU A 164 6.66 -13.72 -14.55
CA LEU A 164 5.23 -13.72 -14.25
C LEU A 164 4.72 -15.13 -13.94
N GLY A 165 4.08 -15.25 -12.79
CA GLY A 165 3.47 -16.46 -12.26
C GLY A 165 2.02 -16.65 -12.66
N ASP A 166 1.26 -17.31 -11.80
CA ASP A 166 -0.18 -17.51 -11.95
C ASP A 166 -0.96 -16.20 -11.73
N GLU A 167 -2.19 -16.14 -12.23
CA GLU A 167 -3.14 -15.05 -11.96
C GLU A 167 -3.48 -14.98 -10.46
N LEU A 168 -3.67 -13.77 -9.94
CA LEU A 168 -4.15 -13.58 -8.57
C LEU A 168 -5.63 -13.99 -8.46
N ASP A 169 -6.00 -14.67 -7.38
CA ASP A 169 -7.40 -15.11 -7.20
C ASP A 169 -8.32 -13.90 -7.07
N GLY A 170 -9.32 -13.81 -7.96
CA GLY A 170 -10.22 -12.66 -8.06
C GLY A 170 -9.75 -11.53 -8.98
N TRP A 171 -8.51 -11.56 -9.46
CA TRP A 171 -7.87 -10.50 -10.26
C TRP A 171 -7.23 -11.09 -11.53
N PRO A 172 -8.03 -11.37 -12.59
CA PRO A 172 -7.53 -12.06 -13.79
C PRO A 172 -6.55 -11.23 -14.63
N ASP A 173 -6.53 -9.92 -14.40
CA ASP A 173 -5.66 -8.97 -15.08
C ASP A 173 -4.34 -8.70 -14.30
N GLU A 174 -4.09 -9.51 -13.26
CA GLU A 174 -2.96 -9.37 -12.34
C GLU A 174 -2.27 -10.72 -12.12
N ARG A 175 -0.94 -10.74 -12.10
CA ARG A 175 -0.15 -11.99 -11.98
C ARG A 175 0.93 -11.87 -10.92
N TRP A 176 1.22 -12.97 -10.22
CA TRP A 176 2.29 -12.99 -9.22
C TRP A 176 3.66 -12.73 -9.85
N ALA A 177 4.52 -12.01 -9.14
CA ALA A 177 5.85 -11.64 -9.58
C ALA A 177 6.95 -12.54 -8.98
N ASN A 178 7.97 -12.84 -9.77
CA ASN A 178 9.22 -13.42 -9.26
C ASN A 178 10.05 -12.33 -8.52
N VAL A 179 9.77 -12.14 -7.24
CA VAL A 179 10.38 -11.08 -6.40
C VAL A 179 11.90 -11.19 -6.20
N SER A 180 12.48 -12.34 -6.57
CA SER A 180 13.93 -12.58 -6.57
C SER A 180 14.60 -12.22 -7.91
N SER A 181 13.83 -11.85 -8.94
CA SER A 181 14.37 -11.41 -10.22
C SER A 181 15.00 -10.01 -10.13
N PRO A 182 16.22 -9.81 -10.67
CA PRO A 182 16.80 -8.48 -10.81
C PRO A 182 15.94 -7.53 -11.63
N GLY A 183 15.27 -8.00 -12.69
CA GLY A 183 14.41 -7.17 -13.54
C GLY A 183 13.20 -6.64 -12.77
N VAL A 184 12.53 -7.51 -12.01
CA VAL A 184 11.45 -7.11 -11.10
C VAL A 184 11.95 -6.11 -10.06
N ARG A 185 13.11 -6.35 -9.44
CA ARG A 185 13.67 -5.41 -8.46
C ARG A 185 14.02 -4.05 -9.05
N ASP A 186 14.53 -3.99 -10.28
CA ASP A 186 14.80 -2.72 -10.97
C ASP A 186 13.50 -1.92 -11.23
N ILE A 187 12.41 -2.61 -11.61
CA ILE A 187 11.09 -1.97 -11.78
C ILE A 187 10.60 -1.42 -10.45
N ILE A 188 10.62 -2.23 -9.39
CA ILE A 188 10.15 -1.84 -8.05
C ILE A 188 11.00 -0.70 -7.47
N LYS A 189 12.31 -0.70 -7.70
CA LYS A 189 13.17 0.44 -7.39
C LYS A 189 12.69 1.72 -8.09
N GLY A 190 12.32 1.63 -9.38
CA GLY A 190 11.74 2.74 -10.12
C GLY A 190 10.42 3.24 -9.52
N ARG A 191 9.55 2.34 -9.05
CA ARG A 191 8.30 2.69 -8.33
C ARG A 191 8.58 3.43 -7.02
N ILE A 192 9.56 2.95 -6.24
CA ILE A 192 9.99 3.60 -4.99
C ILE A 192 10.59 4.98 -5.28
N GLU A 193 11.42 5.11 -6.31
CA GLU A 193 11.97 6.41 -6.72
C GLU A 193 10.86 7.37 -7.16
N LEU A 194 9.85 6.88 -7.90
CA LEU A 194 8.67 7.67 -8.27
C LEU A 194 7.90 8.17 -7.03
N ALA A 195 7.69 7.30 -6.04
CA ALA A 195 7.05 7.67 -4.77
C ALA A 195 7.82 8.80 -4.08
N TRP A 196 9.14 8.69 -4.00
CA TRP A 196 9.98 9.76 -3.46
C TRP A 196 9.87 11.05 -4.29
N ARG A 197 9.96 10.99 -5.62
CA ARG A 197 9.85 12.18 -6.50
C ARG A 197 8.48 12.87 -6.38
N LYS A 198 7.41 12.10 -6.15
CA LYS A 198 6.05 12.64 -5.88
C LYS A 198 5.89 13.12 -4.43
N GLY A 199 6.86 12.87 -3.56
CA GLY A 199 6.89 13.39 -2.21
C GLY A 199 6.27 12.49 -1.15
N CYS A 200 6.01 11.21 -1.42
CA CYS A 200 5.44 10.28 -0.44
C CYS A 200 6.29 10.24 0.85
N ASP A 201 5.65 10.21 2.03
CA ASP A 201 6.33 10.04 3.32
C ASP A 201 6.65 8.57 3.62
N ALA A 202 5.86 7.66 3.05
CA ALA A 202 6.05 6.22 3.14
C ALA A 202 5.51 5.50 1.91
N ILE A 203 5.80 4.20 1.81
CA ILE A 203 5.25 3.29 0.79
C ILE A 203 4.44 2.16 1.44
N ASP A 204 3.35 1.75 0.78
CA ASP A 204 2.57 0.54 1.08
C ASP A 204 2.72 -0.45 -0.11
N PRO A 205 3.77 -1.30 -0.10
CA PRO A 205 3.99 -2.28 -1.15
C PRO A 205 3.08 -3.50 -0.96
N ASP A 206 2.11 -3.69 -1.87
CA ASP A 206 1.16 -4.81 -1.79
C ASP A 206 1.72 -6.12 -2.38
N ASN A 207 1.01 -7.22 -2.12
CA ASN A 207 1.22 -8.55 -2.68
C ASN A 207 2.57 -9.17 -2.30
N VAL A 208 3.12 -8.79 -1.14
CA VAL A 208 4.39 -9.34 -0.61
C VAL A 208 4.23 -10.73 0.02
N ASP A 209 3.02 -11.29 0.00
CA ASP A 209 2.64 -12.59 0.56
C ASP A 209 2.40 -13.68 -0.50
N GLY A 210 2.95 -13.51 -1.71
CA GLY A 210 2.85 -14.51 -2.78
C GLY A 210 3.29 -15.92 -2.37
N TYR A 211 4.19 -16.05 -1.40
CA TYR A 211 4.62 -17.34 -0.82
C TYR A 211 3.49 -18.13 -0.13
N ASN A 212 2.42 -17.46 0.28
CA ASN A 212 1.24 -18.07 0.91
C ASN A 212 0.08 -18.29 -0.08
N ASN A 213 0.34 -18.10 -1.37
CA ASN A 213 -0.64 -18.18 -2.45
C ASN A 213 -0.24 -19.22 -3.51
N GLU A 214 -1.21 -19.63 -4.35
CA GLU A 214 -0.95 -20.42 -5.55
C GLU A 214 -0.30 -19.52 -6.62
N ASN A 215 1.01 -19.29 -6.50
CA ASN A 215 1.74 -18.29 -7.29
C ASN A 215 2.39 -18.80 -8.59
N GLY A 216 2.50 -20.11 -8.79
CA GLY A 216 3.13 -20.68 -9.99
C GLY A 216 4.66 -20.55 -10.10
N LEU A 217 5.32 -19.87 -9.15
CA LEU A 217 6.75 -19.54 -9.17
C LEU A 217 7.56 -20.24 -8.08
N GLY A 218 6.88 -20.85 -7.10
CA GLY A 218 7.53 -21.50 -5.97
C GLY A 218 8.12 -20.53 -4.94
N LEU A 219 7.53 -19.33 -4.84
CA LEU A 219 7.94 -18.30 -3.88
C LEU A 219 7.92 -18.83 -2.44
N THR A 220 8.89 -18.42 -1.65
CA THR A 220 9.04 -18.80 -0.25
C THR A 220 8.97 -17.58 0.68
N ALA A 221 8.75 -17.82 1.98
CA ALA A 221 8.81 -16.77 2.99
C ALA A 221 10.18 -16.07 3.01
N ASP A 222 11.27 -16.81 2.75
CA ASP A 222 12.62 -16.24 2.69
C ASP A 222 12.78 -15.27 1.50
N ASP A 223 12.15 -15.57 0.35
CA ASP A 223 12.12 -14.66 -0.80
C ASP A 223 11.38 -13.36 -0.46
N ALA A 224 10.26 -13.45 0.26
CA ALA A 224 9.50 -12.28 0.70
C ALA A 224 10.27 -11.44 1.73
N VAL A 225 10.95 -12.07 2.70
CA VAL A 225 11.79 -11.38 3.68
C VAL A 225 12.96 -10.65 2.99
N ASP A 226 13.62 -11.29 2.01
CA ASP A 226 14.70 -10.66 1.25
C ASP A 226 14.20 -9.49 0.40
N PHE A 227 13.03 -9.65 -0.22
CA PHE A 227 12.38 -8.60 -1.00
C PHE A 227 11.93 -7.41 -0.14
N MET A 228 11.35 -7.65 1.03
CA MET A 228 11.02 -6.60 2.01
C MET A 228 12.27 -5.85 2.48
N ARG A 229 13.39 -6.55 2.73
CA ARG A 229 14.65 -5.90 3.10
C ARG A 229 15.16 -5.01 1.98
N PHE A 230 15.15 -5.49 0.74
CA PHE A 230 15.50 -4.69 -0.43
C PHE A 230 14.66 -3.41 -0.52
N MET A 231 13.33 -3.51 -0.44
CA MET A 231 12.46 -2.34 -0.52
C MET A 231 12.65 -1.37 0.65
N ALA A 232 12.88 -1.89 1.86
CA ALA A 232 13.16 -1.06 3.03
C ALA A 232 14.48 -0.27 2.88
N GLU A 233 15.53 -0.90 2.33
CA GLU A 233 16.81 -0.23 2.05
C GLU A 233 16.67 0.86 0.98
N GLU A 234 15.92 0.59 -0.11
CA GLU A 234 15.65 1.56 -1.16
C GLU A 234 14.79 2.73 -0.64
N ALA A 235 13.70 2.45 0.09
CA ALA A 235 12.86 3.48 0.70
C ALA A 235 13.65 4.37 1.68
N GLN A 236 14.52 3.77 2.49
CA GLN A 236 15.40 4.50 3.39
C GLN A 236 16.47 5.33 2.64
N SER A 237 16.94 4.90 1.48
CA SER A 237 17.83 5.74 0.68
C SER A 237 17.17 7.10 0.31
N HIS A 238 15.84 7.12 0.30
CA HIS A 238 14.98 8.29 0.06
C HIS A 238 14.28 8.84 1.33
N LYS A 239 14.64 8.35 2.53
CA LYS A 239 14.01 8.73 3.81
C LYS A 239 12.50 8.52 3.87
N MET A 240 12.00 7.50 3.18
CA MET A 240 10.61 7.07 3.27
C MET A 240 10.48 5.90 4.25
N ALA A 241 9.38 5.86 4.99
CA ALA A 241 9.01 4.70 5.77
C ALA A 241 8.41 3.60 4.87
N ILE A 242 8.30 2.38 5.38
CA ILE A 242 7.74 1.23 4.65
C ILE A 242 6.79 0.41 5.53
N GLY A 243 5.64 0.04 4.96
CA GLY A 243 4.67 -0.85 5.58
C GLY A 243 4.87 -2.32 5.21
N LEU A 244 4.39 -3.23 6.07
CA LEU A 244 4.12 -4.62 5.71
C LEU A 244 2.62 -4.83 5.50
N LYS A 245 2.25 -5.18 4.27
CA LYS A 245 0.87 -5.49 3.89
C LYS A 245 0.56 -6.96 4.14
N ASN A 246 -0.39 -7.24 5.03
CA ASN A 246 -0.81 -8.59 5.41
C ASN A 246 0.39 -9.47 5.87
N ALA A 247 0.83 -10.47 5.10
CA ALA A 247 2.09 -11.21 5.29
C ALA A 247 2.46 -11.57 6.76
N GLY A 248 1.48 -11.92 7.59
CA GLY A 248 1.66 -12.03 9.04
C GLY A 248 2.70 -13.08 9.47
N GLU A 249 2.92 -14.11 8.64
CA GLU A 249 3.87 -15.19 8.94
C GLU A 249 5.34 -14.75 8.97
N ILE A 250 5.70 -13.64 8.28
CA ILE A 250 7.08 -13.14 8.23
C ILE A 250 7.35 -11.99 9.20
N ILE A 251 6.35 -11.54 9.98
CA ILE A 251 6.49 -10.43 10.94
C ILE A 251 7.76 -10.58 11.81
N PRO A 252 8.04 -11.74 12.45
CA PRO A 252 9.23 -11.89 13.29
C PRO A 252 10.56 -11.66 12.55
N ASP A 253 10.59 -11.83 11.23
CA ASP A 253 11.78 -11.72 10.40
C ASP A 253 11.94 -10.33 9.76
N VAL A 254 10.88 -9.50 9.74
CA VAL A 254 10.87 -8.18 9.10
C VAL A 254 10.67 -7.01 10.05
N ILE A 255 10.06 -7.23 11.22
CA ILE A 255 9.59 -6.17 12.12
C ILE A 255 10.69 -5.18 12.53
N ASP A 256 11.96 -5.57 12.54
CA ASP A 256 13.07 -4.70 12.93
C ASP A 256 13.40 -3.60 11.89
N PHE A 257 12.99 -3.76 10.63
CA PHE A 257 13.35 -2.84 9.53
C PHE A 257 12.17 -2.30 8.72
N ILE A 258 10.94 -2.57 9.16
CA ILE A 258 9.71 -1.95 8.64
C ILE A 258 9.09 -1.02 9.69
N ASP A 259 8.24 -0.09 9.28
CA ASP A 259 7.78 1.00 10.15
C ASP A 259 6.34 0.87 10.63
N PHE A 260 5.50 0.13 9.91
CA PHE A 260 4.08 -0.09 10.24
C PHE A 260 3.55 -1.36 9.55
N SER A 261 2.32 -1.76 9.90
CA SER A 261 1.56 -2.76 9.15
C SER A 261 0.34 -2.11 8.51
N VAL A 262 0.03 -2.53 7.29
CA VAL A 262 -1.32 -2.42 6.72
C VAL A 262 -1.92 -3.82 6.75
N ASN A 263 -3.03 -3.99 7.45
CA ASN A 263 -3.69 -5.28 7.57
C ASN A 263 -5.12 -5.19 7.04
N GLU A 264 -5.51 -6.20 6.29
CA GLU A 264 -6.88 -6.40 5.87
C GLU A 264 -7.48 -7.59 6.61
N GLN A 265 -8.66 -7.37 7.18
CA GLN A 265 -9.56 -8.44 7.62
C GLN A 265 -9.05 -9.34 8.75
N CYS A 266 -8.10 -8.88 9.59
CA CYS A 266 -7.69 -9.70 10.73
C CYS A 266 -8.86 -10.01 11.68
N VAL A 267 -9.88 -9.15 11.75
CA VAL A 267 -11.06 -9.41 12.58
C VAL A 267 -11.93 -10.49 11.93
N GLU A 268 -12.25 -10.38 10.63
CA GLU A 268 -13.02 -11.41 9.91
C GLU A 268 -12.36 -12.80 10.00
N TYR A 269 -11.02 -12.85 10.02
CA TYR A 269 -10.27 -14.10 10.07
C TYR A 269 -9.74 -14.50 11.46
N ALA A 270 -10.06 -13.73 12.50
CA ALA A 270 -9.63 -13.94 13.88
C ALA A 270 -8.11 -14.13 14.02
N GLU A 271 -7.34 -13.23 13.42
CA GLU A 271 -5.87 -13.28 13.33
C GLU A 271 -5.17 -12.00 13.78
N CYS A 272 -5.89 -11.07 14.42
CA CYS A 272 -5.33 -9.79 14.88
C CYS A 272 -4.18 -9.95 15.89
N ASP A 273 -4.20 -10.98 16.74
CA ASP A 273 -3.09 -11.33 17.65
C ASP A 273 -1.73 -11.42 16.92
N THR A 274 -1.71 -11.83 15.65
CA THR A 274 -0.48 -11.92 14.83
C THR A 274 0.12 -10.54 14.56
N PHE A 275 -0.73 -9.52 14.40
CA PHE A 275 -0.33 -8.16 14.05
C PHE A 275 -0.10 -7.29 15.28
N ALA A 276 -0.50 -7.75 16.48
CA ALA A 276 -0.26 -7.08 17.76
C ALA A 276 1.23 -6.83 18.02
N ASP A 277 2.11 -7.67 17.47
CA ASP A 277 3.57 -7.52 17.57
C ASP A 277 4.06 -6.14 17.11
N PHE A 278 3.39 -5.50 16.14
CA PHE A 278 3.70 -4.13 15.73
C PHE A 278 3.43 -3.13 16.85
N VAL A 279 2.27 -3.22 17.50
CA VAL A 279 1.90 -2.34 18.60
C VAL A 279 2.86 -2.52 19.78
N ASP A 280 3.22 -3.76 20.09
CA ASP A 280 4.22 -4.08 21.12
C ASP A 280 5.61 -3.52 20.78
N ALA A 281 5.91 -3.33 19.49
CA ALA A 281 7.12 -2.68 18.98
C ALA A 281 7.00 -1.16 18.78
N ASP A 282 5.92 -0.52 19.28
CA ASP A 282 5.62 0.92 19.12
C ASP A 282 5.42 1.36 17.65
N LYS A 283 4.85 0.46 16.83
CA LYS A 283 4.55 0.67 15.40
C LYS A 283 3.05 0.49 15.15
N PRO A 284 2.40 1.35 14.33
CA PRO A 284 0.98 1.23 14.11
C PRO A 284 0.61 0.05 13.22
N VAL A 285 -0.60 -0.46 13.45
CA VAL A 285 -1.32 -1.32 12.51
C VAL A 285 -2.50 -0.51 11.94
N PHE A 286 -2.42 -0.20 10.67
CA PHE A 286 -3.49 0.38 9.87
C PHE A 286 -4.39 -0.76 9.38
N ASN A 287 -5.50 -1.02 10.09
CA ASN A 287 -6.37 -2.17 9.82
C ASN A 287 -7.62 -1.75 9.02
N ILE A 288 -7.97 -2.55 8.02
CA ILE A 288 -9.14 -2.37 7.15
C ILE A 288 -10.08 -3.57 7.30
N GLU A 289 -11.37 -3.30 7.52
CA GLU A 289 -12.41 -4.32 7.51
C GLU A 289 -13.46 -4.03 6.42
N TYR A 290 -13.91 -5.08 5.73
CA TYR A 290 -14.82 -5.00 4.58
C TYR A 290 -16.15 -5.72 4.83
N PRO A 291 -16.99 -5.25 5.76
CA PRO A 291 -18.26 -5.90 6.05
C PRO A 291 -19.16 -5.94 4.80
N SER A 292 -19.80 -7.08 4.60
CA SER A 292 -20.66 -7.30 3.43
C SER A 292 -21.76 -6.24 3.32
N GLY A 293 -21.83 -5.59 2.16
CA GLY A 293 -22.83 -4.56 1.86
C GLY A 293 -22.50 -3.18 2.42
N ALA A 294 -21.24 -2.91 2.78
CA ALA A 294 -20.79 -1.54 2.99
C ALA A 294 -21.07 -0.66 1.75
N PRO A 295 -21.52 0.60 1.94
CA PRO A 295 -21.83 1.23 3.22
C PRO A 295 -23.25 0.91 3.74
N ASP A 296 -24.19 0.59 2.84
CA ASP A 296 -25.63 0.63 3.13
C ASP A 296 -26.13 -0.38 4.16
N LYS A 297 -25.38 -1.46 4.40
CA LYS A 297 -25.78 -2.58 5.27
C LYS A 297 -24.90 -2.75 6.49
N VAL A 298 -23.96 -1.83 6.75
CA VAL A 298 -23.18 -1.87 7.99
C VAL A 298 -24.10 -1.47 9.14
N THR A 299 -24.34 -2.40 10.06
CA THR A 299 -25.16 -2.13 11.26
C THR A 299 -24.26 -1.75 12.42
N ALA A 300 -24.77 -0.98 13.39
CA ALA A 300 -24.04 -0.66 14.61
C ALA A 300 -23.52 -1.91 15.37
N LYS A 301 -24.18 -3.06 15.20
CA LYS A 301 -23.70 -4.33 15.75
C LYS A 301 -22.42 -4.79 15.02
N VAL A 302 -22.43 -4.80 13.69
CA VAL A 302 -21.28 -5.19 12.86
C VAL A 302 -20.10 -4.25 13.10
N SER A 303 -20.33 -2.93 13.08
CA SER A 303 -19.28 -1.96 13.41
C SER A 303 -18.77 -2.15 14.83
N GLY A 304 -19.66 -2.43 15.80
CA GLY A 304 -19.29 -2.71 17.18
C GLY A 304 -18.46 -4.00 17.35
N GLU A 305 -18.72 -5.04 16.56
CA GLU A 305 -17.92 -6.28 16.55
C GLU A 305 -16.52 -6.02 15.94
N ILE A 306 -16.46 -5.32 14.80
CA ILE A 306 -15.18 -4.91 14.16
C ILE A 306 -14.33 -4.05 15.11
N CYS A 307 -14.96 -3.09 15.77
CA CYS A 307 -14.29 -2.11 16.63
C CYS A 307 -14.11 -2.56 18.08
N SER A 308 -14.56 -3.76 18.41
CA SER A 308 -14.25 -4.44 19.67
C SER A 308 -12.74 -4.74 19.77
N THR A 309 -12.27 -5.13 20.94
CA THR A 309 -10.99 -5.84 21.13
C THR A 309 -11.19 -7.23 21.74
N GLU A 310 -12.43 -7.71 21.72
CA GLU A 310 -12.84 -9.03 22.20
C GLU A 310 -13.37 -9.88 21.04
N GLY A 311 -13.43 -11.20 21.24
CA GLY A 311 -13.96 -12.13 20.24
C GLY A 311 -12.99 -12.28 19.07
N ASP A 312 -13.49 -12.18 17.85
CA ASP A 312 -12.64 -12.30 16.65
C ASP A 312 -11.69 -11.08 16.49
N ALA A 313 -11.95 -9.99 17.20
CA ALA A 313 -11.08 -8.82 17.27
C ALA A 313 -10.03 -8.87 18.42
N THR A 314 -9.88 -10.01 19.10
CA THR A 314 -8.86 -10.16 20.16
C THR A 314 -7.46 -9.87 19.60
N GLY A 315 -6.65 -9.09 20.33
CA GLY A 315 -5.29 -8.70 19.93
C GLY A 315 -5.22 -7.42 19.10
N SER A 316 -6.34 -6.75 18.86
CA SER A 316 -6.39 -5.52 18.06
C SER A 316 -6.33 -4.23 18.90
N GLU A 317 -5.95 -4.34 20.19
CA GLU A 317 -5.66 -3.18 21.03
C GLU A 317 -4.62 -2.27 20.36
N GLY A 318 -4.96 -0.99 20.18
CA GLY A 318 -4.06 -0.01 19.56
C GLY A 318 -4.08 0.04 18.03
N PHE A 319 -4.88 -0.81 17.36
CA PHE A 319 -5.01 -0.78 15.91
C PHE A 319 -5.79 0.47 15.47
N SER A 320 -5.33 1.08 14.38
CA SER A 320 -6.05 2.14 13.68
C SER A 320 -7.03 1.50 12.70
N LYS A 321 -8.25 1.20 13.15
CA LYS A 321 -9.25 0.48 12.33
C LYS A 321 -10.10 1.41 11.49
N VAL A 322 -10.31 1.04 10.23
CA VAL A 322 -11.28 1.66 9.31
C VAL A 322 -12.20 0.61 8.70
N ILE A 323 -13.47 0.94 8.58
CA ILE A 323 -14.46 0.14 7.87
C ILE A 323 -14.60 0.73 6.47
N LYS A 324 -14.38 -0.10 5.45
CA LYS A 324 -14.31 0.33 4.05
C LYS A 324 -15.21 -0.51 3.16
N LYS A 325 -15.49 0.00 1.96
CA LYS A 325 -15.90 -0.84 0.83
C LYS A 325 -14.67 -1.58 0.30
N MET A 326 -14.89 -2.79 -0.22
CA MET A 326 -13.83 -3.56 -0.91
C MET A 326 -13.21 -2.80 -2.07
N ILE A 327 -13.97 -1.91 -2.72
CA ILE A 327 -13.44 -1.07 -3.81
C ILE A 327 -12.56 0.08 -3.33
N LEU A 328 -12.36 0.30 -2.02
CA LEU A 328 -11.45 1.33 -1.50
C LEU A 328 -11.61 2.74 -2.13
N ASP A 329 -12.85 3.19 -2.28
CA ASP A 329 -13.15 4.57 -2.68
C ASP A 329 -13.13 5.54 -1.49
N GLY A 330 -13.59 6.78 -1.71
CA GLY A 330 -13.57 7.84 -0.70
C GLY A 330 -14.41 7.59 0.57
N TRP A 331 -15.29 6.59 0.62
CA TRP A 331 -16.11 6.33 1.80
C TRP A 331 -15.35 5.60 2.91
N VAL A 332 -15.55 6.01 4.17
CA VAL A 332 -15.00 5.33 5.36
C VAL A 332 -15.95 5.48 6.55
N GLU A 333 -15.99 4.46 7.42
CA GLU A 333 -16.55 4.53 8.76
C GLU A 333 -15.48 4.22 9.81
N TYR A 334 -15.45 5.00 10.90
CA TYR A 334 -14.53 4.83 12.02
C TYR A 334 -15.21 4.20 13.24
N CYS A 335 -14.40 3.72 14.18
CA CYS A 335 -14.89 3.06 15.39
C CYS A 335 -15.66 3.96 16.38
N ASP A 336 -15.63 5.27 16.20
CA ASP A 336 -16.52 6.20 16.91
C ASP A 336 -17.90 6.36 16.23
N GLY A 337 -18.15 5.60 15.15
CA GLY A 337 -19.37 5.61 14.36
C GLY A 337 -19.46 6.77 13.36
N LYS A 338 -18.43 7.62 13.24
CA LYS A 338 -18.43 8.68 12.23
C LYS A 338 -18.13 8.10 10.85
N THR A 339 -18.87 8.59 9.87
CA THR A 339 -18.69 8.24 8.46
C THR A 339 -18.28 9.47 7.66
N TYR A 340 -17.41 9.27 6.69
CA TYR A 340 -16.95 10.33 5.79
C TYR A 340 -16.92 9.81 4.35
N THR A 341 -17.04 10.74 3.40
CA THR A 341 -16.76 10.49 1.99
C THR A 341 -15.81 11.58 1.51
N SER A 342 -14.57 11.20 1.21
CA SER A 342 -13.61 12.05 0.54
C SER A 342 -14.07 12.31 -0.89
N LYS A 343 -13.87 13.53 -1.41
CA LYS A 343 -14.12 13.82 -2.82
C LYS A 343 -13.05 13.13 -3.66
N VAL A 344 -13.46 12.46 -4.72
CA VAL A 344 -12.58 11.76 -5.64
C VAL A 344 -13.00 12.09 -7.06
N GLN A 345 -12.07 11.96 -8.00
CA GLN A 345 -12.35 12.15 -9.43
C GLN A 345 -13.12 10.94 -9.97
N ASP A 346 -13.96 11.15 -10.99
CA ASP A 346 -14.84 10.14 -11.60
C ASP A 346 -14.10 9.15 -12.51
#